data_AF-A0A1G8EIR1-F1
#
_entry.id   AF-A0A1G8EIR1-F1
#
_cell.length_a   1.000
_cell.length_b   1.000
_cell.length_c   1.000
_cell.angle_alpha   90.00
_cell.angle_beta   90.00
_cell.angle_gamma   90.00
#
_symmetry.space_group_name_H-M   'P 1'
#
loop_
_entity.id
_entity.type
_entity.pdbx_description
1 polymer ?
#
loop_
_entity_poly.entity_id
_entity_poly.type
_entity_poly.pdbx_seq_one_letter_code
_entity_poly.pdbx_strand_id
1 'polypeptide(L)' 'MNHQVEALKRESEEINRGIDRAFAQRTPEQKQQELTRLVEAAHRLLGQAQQMKGGES' A
#
# COMPACT_ATOMS: atom_id res chain seq x y z
N MET A 1 -18.20 -3.45 -8.04
CA MET A 1 -17.10 -4.29 -8.54
C MET A 1 -15.96 -3.47 -9.16
N ASN A 2 -16.19 -2.57 -10.15
CA ASN A 2 -15.11 -1.76 -10.74
C ASN A 2 -14.36 -0.83 -9.76
N HIS A 3 -15.07 -0.13 -8.86
CA HIS A 3 -14.43 0.80 -7.92
C HIS A 3 -13.49 0.12 -6.90
N GLN A 4 -13.77 -1.12 -6.52
CA GLN A 4 -12.93 -1.87 -5.57
C GLN A 4 -11.64 -2.36 -6.24
N VAL A 5 -11.71 -2.78 -7.51
CA VAL A 5 -10.52 -3.16 -8.30
C VAL A 5 -9.64 -1.95 -8.58
N GLU A 6 -10.22 -0.78 -8.86
CA GLU A 6 -9.45 0.46 -9.02
C GLU A 6 -8.79 0.92 -7.72
N ALA A 7 -9.46 0.77 -6.57
CA ALA A 7 -8.87 1.05 -5.26
C ALA A 7 -7.64 0.17 -4.98
N LEU A 8 -7.75 -1.14 -5.21
CA LEU A 8 -6.62 -2.07 -5.08
C LEU A 8 -5.47 -1.73 -6.02
N LYS A 9 -5.76 -1.39 -7.28
CA LYS A 9 -4.72 -0.96 -8.24
C LYS A 9 -4.00 0.30 -7.76
N ARG A 10 -4.76 1.29 -7.29
CA ARG A 10 -4.18 2.56 -6.81
C ARG A 10 -3.31 2.35 -5.58
N GLU A 11 -3.74 1.53 -4.62
CA GLU A 11 -2.95 1.19 -3.43
C GLU A 11 -1.69 0.39 -3.80
N SER A 12 -1.77 -0.54 -4.76
CA SER A 12 -0.61 -1.26 -5.28
C SER A 12 0.40 -0.33 -5.96
N GLU A 13 -0.05 0.65 -6.75
CA GLU A 13 0.81 1.66 -7.35
C GLU A 13 1.46 2.57 -6.31
N GLU A 14 0.73 2.92 -5.24
CA GLU A 14 1.25 3.71 -4.13
C GLU A 14 2.38 2.98 -3.40
N ILE A 15 2.22 1.68 -3.15
CA ILE A 15 3.26 0.82 -2.56
C ILE A 15 4.50 0.78 -3.46
N ASN A 16 4.34 0.54 -4.76
CA ASN A 16 5.47 0.50 -5.70
C ASN A 16 6.24 1.84 -5.71
N ARG A 17 5.54 2.98 -5.79
CA ARG A 17 6.18 4.30 -5.71
C ARG A 17 6.78 4.60 -4.35
N GLY A 18 6.25 4.04 -3.28
CA GLY A 18 6.79 4.19 -1.93
C GLY A 18 8.11 3.44 -1.76
N ILE A 19 8.27 2.27 -2.40
CA ILE A 19 9.51 1.49 -2.38
C ILE A 19 10.64 2.31 -3.01
N ASP A 20 10.44 2.82 -4.22
CA ASP A 20 11.43 3.67 -4.90
C ASP A 20 11.80 4.90 -4.06
N ARG A 21 10.81 5.54 -3.43
CA ARG A 21 11.02 6.68 -2.53
C ARG A 21 11.82 6.31 -1.29
N ALA A 22 11.53 5.19 -0.64
CA ALA A 22 12.26 4.73 0.54
C ALA A 22 13.74 4.47 0.22
N PHE A 23 14.03 3.87 -0.94
CA PHE A 23 15.41 3.62 -1.37
C PHE A 23 16.14 4.86 -1.88
N ALA A 24 15.42 5.90 -2.32
CA ALA A 24 15.99 7.18 -2.71
C ALA A 24 16.32 8.12 -1.52
N GLN A 25 15.88 7.79 -0.29
CA GLN A 25 16.15 8.64 0.88
C GLN A 25 17.63 8.64 1.26
N ARG A 26 18.13 9.82 1.65
CA ARG A 26 19.54 10.02 2.00
C ARG A 26 19.85 9.72 3.46
N THR A 27 18.86 9.84 4.34
CA THR A 27 19.05 9.58 5.77
C THR A 27 18.30 8.32 6.23
N PRO A 28 18.84 7.62 7.26
CA PRO A 28 18.17 6.47 7.85
C PRO A 28 16.77 6.79 8.38
N GLU A 29 16.56 7.97 8.97
CA GLU A 29 15.28 8.38 9.56
C GLU A 29 14.21 8.58 8.49
N GLN A 30 14.58 9.23 7.37
CA GLN A 30 13.69 9.39 6.21
C GLN A 30 13.34 8.03 5.61
N LYS A 31 14.34 7.15 5.46
CA LYS A 31 14.12 5.79 4.97
C LYS A 31 13.18 5.01 5.88
N GLN A 32 13.37 5.11 7.19
CA GLN A 32 12.50 4.47 8.18
C GLN A 32 11.07 5.01 8.08
N GLN A 33 10.89 6.32 7.96
CA GLN A 33 9.57 6.93 7.81
C GLN A 33 8.85 6.43 6.54
N GLU A 34 9.55 6.35 5.41
CA GLU A 34 8.98 5.83 4.16
C GLU A 34 8.65 4.33 4.26
N LEU A 35 9.51 3.53 4.91
CA LEU A 35 9.23 2.12 5.17
C LEU A 35 8.01 1.92 6.09
N THR A 36 7.83 2.76 7.12
CA THR A 36 6.63 2.72 7.96
C THR A 36 5.37 3.00 7.14
N ARG A 37 5.38 4.02 6.28
CA ARG A 37 4.26 4.33 5.38
C ARG A 37 3.92 3.17 4.45
N LEU A 38 4.94 2.45 3.96
CA LEU A 38 4.75 1.26 3.11
C LEU A 38 4.06 0.12 3.86
N VAL A 39 4.43 -0.13 5.11
CA VAL A 39 3.78 -1.16 5.94
C VAL A 39 2.32 -0.83 6.19
N GLU A 40 2.01 0.44 6.48
CA GLU A 40 0.63 0.90 6.65
C GLU A 40 -0.21 0.73 5.37
N ALA A 41 0.34 1.08 4.21
CA ALA A 41 -0.32 0.87 2.92
C ALA A 41 -0.55 -0.62 2.63
N ALA A 42 0.43 -1.48 2.92
CA ALA A 42 0.27 -2.93 2.76
C ALA A 42 -0.84 -3.51 3.66
N HIS A 43 -0.94 -3.04 4.91
CA HIS A 43 -2.04 -3.44 5.81
C HIS A 43 -3.41 -2.98 5.31
N ARG A 44 -3.52 -1.75 4.78
CA ARG A 44 -4.77 -1.26 4.18
C ARG A 44 -5.19 -2.10 2.98
N LEU A 45 -4.26 -2.38 2.07
CA LEU A 45 -4.49 -3.22 0.90
C LEU A 45 -4.97 -4.63 1.30
N LEU A 46 -4.32 -5.24 2.30
CA LEU A 46 -4.71 -6.56 2.81
C LEU A 46 -6.13 -6.53 3.39
N GLY A 47 -6.46 -5.51 4.18
CA GLY A 47 -7.81 -5.33 4.74
C GLY A 47 -8.87 -5.19 3.65
N GLN A 48 -8.61 -4.40 2.60
CA GLN A 48 -9.52 -4.24 1.47
C GLN A 48 -9.72 -5.57 0.70
N ALA A 49 -8.63 -6.30 0.45
CA ALA A 49 -8.70 -7.61 -0.22
C ALA A 49 -9.52 -8.63 0.59
N GLN A 50 -9.37 -8.63 1.93
CA GLN A 50 -10.15 -9.50 2.82
C GLN A 50 -11.64 -9.13 2.83
N GLN A 51 -11.97 -7.83 2.84
CA GLN A 51 -13.36 -7.37 2.76
C GLN A 51 -14.03 -7.76 1.44
N MET A 52 -13.30 -7.68 0.33
CA MET A 52 -13.81 -8.13 -0.97
C MET A 52 -14.12 -9.63 -0.98
N LYS A 53 -13.26 -10.44 -0.34
CA LYS A 53 -13.45 -11.89 -0.22
C LYS A 53 -14.57 -12.29 0.76
N GLY A 54 -14.80 -11.47 1.80
CA GLY A 54 -15.85 -11.68 2.80
C GLY A 54 -17.23 -11.14 2.43
N GLY A 55 -17.31 -10.22 1.46
CA GLY A 55 -18.57 -9.68 0.92
C GLY A 55 -19.22 -10.54 -0.17
N GLU A 56 -18.68 -11.73 -0.47
CA GLU A 56 -19.25 -12.72 -1.40
C GLU A 56 -20.22 -13.71 -0.69
N SER A 57 -20.65 -13.43 0.55
CA SER A 57 -21.66 -14.23 1.27
C SER A 57 -23.04 -13.57 1.29
#